data_AF-A0A6M2E306-F1
#
_entry.id   AF-A0A6M2E306-F1
#
_cell.length_a   1.000
_cell.length_b   1.000
_cell.length_c   1.000
_cell.angle_alpha   90.00
_cell.angle_beta   90.00
_cell.angle_gamma   90.00
#
_symmetry.space_group_name_H-M   'P 1'
#
loop_
_entity.id
_entity.type
_entity.pdbx_description
1 polymer ?
#
loop_
_entity_poly.entity_id
_entity_poly.type
_entity_poly.pdbx_seq_one_letter_code
_entity_poly.pdbx_strand_id
1 'polypeptide(L)'
;DEYSLIGICHETVHVPLPPAYIGSEGKGVKMLLESWKGQYVERLHGVLLGYENLKFVEASGTIIDDQPFVHLDVIGDFQVFRPETGSIVRAHINRMSKSHVGCLVHNWINLAIFLSPNPSPELSQYLNMGQEVLC
;
A
#
# COMPACT_ATOMS: atom_id res chain seq x y z
N ASP A 1 -3.24 -16.88 4.01
CA ASP A 1 -4.49 -16.35 4.61
C ASP A 1 -5.29 -15.71 3.49
N GLU A 2 -6.49 -16.20 3.22
CA GLU A 2 -7.28 -15.81 2.03
C GLU A 2 -7.79 -14.37 2.10
N TYR A 3 -7.98 -13.82 3.32
CA TYR A 3 -8.42 -12.44 3.55
C TYR A 3 -7.27 -11.45 3.67
N SER A 4 -6.03 -11.87 3.40
CA SER A 4 -4.89 -10.96 3.49
C SER A 4 -4.88 -9.95 2.36
N LEU A 5 -5.30 -10.38 1.16
CA LEU A 5 -5.17 -9.62 -0.09
C LEU A 5 -3.74 -9.11 -0.35
N ILE A 6 -2.76 -9.80 0.24
CA ILE A 6 -1.34 -9.55 0.03
C ILE A 6 -0.86 -10.52 -1.04
N GLY A 7 -0.42 -9.98 -2.17
CA GLY A 7 0.16 -10.72 -3.27
C GLY A 7 1.56 -10.24 -3.59
N ILE A 8 2.28 -11.01 -4.41
CA ILE A 8 3.49 -10.57 -5.08
C ILE A 8 3.10 -10.24 -6.52
N CYS A 9 3.47 -9.06 -7.03
CA CYS A 9 3.39 -8.72 -8.43
C CYS A 9 4.78 -8.45 -9.01
N HIS A 10 4.99 -8.88 -10.25
CA HIS A 10 6.22 -8.61 -10.99
C HIS A 10 5.94 -7.45 -11.95
N GLU A 11 6.45 -6.27 -11.62
CA GLU A 11 6.09 -5.03 -12.31
C GLU A 11 7.30 -4.15 -12.58
N THR A 12 7.18 -3.28 -13.58
CA THR A 12 8.12 -2.18 -13.80
C THR A 12 7.56 -0.90 -13.20
N VAL A 13 8.37 -0.25 -12.35
CA VAL A 13 8.06 1.04 -11.74
C VAL A 13 9.08 2.10 -12.16
N HIS A 14 8.57 3.32 -12.37
CA HIS A 14 9.38 4.48 -12.70
C HIS A 14 9.93 5.14 -11.44
N VAL A 15 11.24 5.43 -11.41
CA VAL A 15 11.92 6.05 -10.26
C VAL A 15 12.63 7.35 -10.66
N PRO A 16 12.21 8.51 -10.12
CA PRO A 16 12.96 9.76 -10.25
C PRO A 16 14.04 9.82 -9.16
N LEU A 17 15.30 9.57 -9.51
CA LEU A 17 16.40 9.59 -8.55
C LEU A 17 17.01 11.00 -8.42
N PRO A 18 17.17 11.53 -7.19
CA PRO A 18 17.93 12.75 -6.98
C PRO A 18 19.37 12.63 -7.52
N PRO A 19 19.98 13.70 -8.07
CA PRO A 19 21.35 13.68 -8.59
C PRO A 19 22.40 13.27 -7.56
N ALA A 20 22.08 13.42 -6.26
CA ALA A 20 22.91 12.94 -5.15
C ALA A 20 23.18 11.42 -5.18
N TYR A 21 22.41 10.65 -5.95
CA TYR A 21 22.59 9.20 -6.11
C TYR A 21 23.31 8.79 -7.40
N ILE A 22 23.80 9.73 -8.22
CA ILE A 22 24.61 9.41 -9.41
C ILE A 22 25.85 8.60 -8.98
N GLY A 23 26.09 7.47 -9.64
CA GLY A 23 27.15 6.51 -9.30
C GLY A 23 26.81 5.60 -8.11
N SER A 24 25.60 5.70 -7.56
CA SER A 24 25.08 4.85 -6.48
C SER A 24 23.58 4.58 -6.62
N GLU A 25 23.13 4.40 -7.86
CA GLU A 25 21.72 4.32 -8.26
C GLU A 25 20.96 3.26 -7.47
N GLY A 26 21.57 2.07 -7.28
CA GLY A 26 20.96 0.99 -6.52
C GLY A 26 20.65 1.35 -5.06
N LYS A 27 21.44 2.23 -4.44
CA LYS A 27 21.14 2.79 -3.11
C LYS A 27 19.97 3.78 -3.21
N GLY A 28 19.97 4.65 -4.21
CA GLY A 28 18.90 5.63 -4.45
C GLY A 28 17.54 4.95 -4.66
N VAL A 29 17.48 3.92 -5.50
CA VAL A 29 16.26 3.12 -5.75
C VAL A 29 15.74 2.52 -4.45
N LYS A 30 16.59 1.86 -3.67
CA LYS A 30 16.17 1.26 -2.39
C LYS A 30 15.65 2.31 -1.42
N MET A 31 16.34 3.45 -1.28
CA MET A 31 15.87 4.55 -0.42
C MET A 31 14.50 5.07 -0.84
N LEU A 32 14.26 5.22 -2.15
CA LEU A 32 12.99 5.66 -2.69
C LEU A 32 11.88 4.63 -2.44
N LEU A 33 12.12 3.36 -2.73
CA LEU A 33 11.16 2.27 -2.51
C LEU A 33 10.86 2.07 -1.01
N GLU A 34 11.84 2.25 -0.12
CA GLU A 34 11.59 2.29 1.33
C GLU A 34 10.63 3.43 1.70
N SER A 35 10.77 4.61 1.09
CA SER A 35 9.84 5.73 1.36
C SER A 35 8.42 5.49 0.87
N TRP A 36 8.22 4.58 -0.09
CA TRP A 36 6.91 4.20 -0.61
C TRP A 36 6.21 3.13 0.24
N LYS A 37 6.93 2.44 1.13
CA LYS A 37 6.31 1.41 1.98
C LYS A 37 5.19 2.00 2.83
N GLY A 38 4.08 1.28 2.88
CA GLY A 38 2.86 1.69 3.55
C GLY A 38 2.05 2.76 2.81
N GLN A 39 2.47 3.14 1.59
CA GLN A 39 1.74 4.08 0.73
C GLN A 39 1.14 3.35 -0.47
N TYR A 40 0.04 3.91 -1.00
CA TYR A 40 -0.54 3.46 -2.26
C TYR A 40 0.36 3.85 -3.43
N VAL A 41 0.79 2.87 -4.21
CA VAL A 41 1.60 3.06 -5.42
C VAL A 41 0.71 2.76 -6.61
N GLU A 42 0.41 3.78 -7.41
CA GLU A 42 -0.52 3.70 -8.55
C GLU A 42 -0.13 2.60 -9.54
N ARG A 43 1.16 2.49 -9.87
CA ARG A 43 1.68 1.48 -10.79
C ARG A 43 1.51 0.04 -10.30
N LEU A 44 1.45 -0.15 -8.99
CA LEU A 44 1.23 -1.46 -8.36
C LEU A 44 -0.25 -1.71 -8.05
N HIS A 45 -1.10 -0.69 -8.22
CA HIS A 45 -2.51 -0.68 -7.86
C HIS A 45 -2.79 -1.09 -6.41
N GLY A 46 -1.89 -0.76 -5.49
CA GLY A 46 -2.04 -1.16 -4.09
C GLY A 46 -1.00 -0.55 -3.17
N VAL A 47 -1.06 -0.94 -1.90
CA VAL A 47 -0.14 -0.46 -0.87
C VAL A 47 1.13 -1.30 -0.88
N LEU A 48 2.29 -0.68 -1.10
CA LEU A 48 3.57 -1.36 -1.12
C LEU A 48 3.97 -1.81 0.29
N LEU A 49 4.27 -3.09 0.47
CA LEU A 49 4.71 -3.67 1.75
C LEU A 49 6.20 -3.99 1.73
N GLY A 50 6.68 -4.51 0.60
CA GLY A 50 8.02 -5.01 0.44
C GLY A 50 8.37 -5.15 -1.03
N TYR A 51 9.66 -5.31 -1.29
CA TYR A 51 10.18 -5.49 -2.64
C TYR A 51 11.44 -6.36 -2.61
N GLU A 52 11.67 -7.09 -3.69
CA GLU A 52 12.85 -7.92 -3.88
C GLU A 52 13.19 -8.06 -5.38
N ASN A 53 14.32 -8.70 -5.68
CA ASN A 53 14.74 -9.02 -7.05
C ASN A 53 14.81 -7.82 -8.03
N LEU A 54 15.09 -6.62 -7.52
CA LEU A 54 15.17 -5.39 -8.30
C LEU A 54 16.25 -5.44 -9.38
N LYS A 55 15.90 -4.98 -10.59
CA LYS A 55 16.82 -4.81 -11.73
C LYS A 55 16.49 -3.52 -12.46
N PHE A 56 17.52 -2.80 -12.89
CA PHE A 56 17.33 -1.68 -13.82
C PHE A 56 16.88 -2.21 -15.18
N VAL A 57 15.89 -1.55 -15.78
CA VAL A 57 15.41 -1.89 -17.13
C VAL A 57 16.38 -1.35 -18.17
N GLU A 58 16.84 -0.11 -18.01
CA GLU A 58 17.85 0.52 -18.84
C GLU A 58 19.24 0.53 -18.20
N ALA A 59 20.28 0.63 -19.03
CA ALA A 59 21.66 0.77 -18.56
C ALA A 59 21.98 2.18 -18.03
N SER A 60 21.18 3.18 -18.39
CA SER A 60 21.40 4.58 -18.03
C SER A 60 20.07 5.32 -17.87
N GLY A 61 20.04 6.28 -16.94
CA GLY A 61 18.88 7.12 -16.73
C GLY A 61 18.87 8.35 -17.61
N THR A 62 17.70 8.97 -17.73
CA THR A 62 17.50 10.18 -18.53
C THR A 62 17.19 11.36 -17.61
N ILE A 63 17.74 12.53 -17.92
CA ILE A 63 17.31 13.79 -17.32
C ILE A 63 16.32 14.42 -18.28
N ILE A 64 15.14 14.80 -17.79
CA ILE A 64 14.03 15.28 -18.62
C ILE A 64 13.90 16.79 -18.43
N ASP A 65 14.19 17.56 -19.49
CA ASP A 65 14.03 19.02 -19.56
C ASP A 65 14.55 19.76 -18.30
N ASP A 66 13.64 20.35 -17.52
CA ASP A 66 13.91 21.13 -16.31
C ASP A 66 13.74 20.31 -15.00
N GLN A 67 13.49 19.00 -15.09
CA GLN A 67 13.36 18.12 -13.94
C GLN A 67 14.76 17.72 -13.44
N PRO A 68 15.15 18.12 -12.21
CA PRO A 68 16.49 17.87 -11.70
C PRO A 68 16.61 16.45 -11.13
N PHE A 69 16.09 15.44 -11.83
CA PHE A 69 16.13 14.03 -11.44
C PHE A 69 16.66 13.18 -12.58
N VAL A 70 17.31 12.07 -12.21
CA VAL A 70 17.68 11.00 -13.14
C VAL A 70 16.54 9.98 -13.15
N HIS A 71 15.81 9.93 -14.25
CA HIS A 71 14.66 9.08 -14.46
C HIS A 71 15.08 7.72 -15.00
N LEU A 72 14.65 6.66 -14.32
CA LEU A 72 14.99 5.25 -14.60
C LEU A 72 13.76 4.39 -14.39
N ASP A 73 13.70 3.25 -15.08
CA ASP A 73 12.73 2.21 -14.77
C ASP A 73 13.40 1.03 -14.05
N VAL A 74 12.71 0.48 -13.06
CA VAL A 74 13.15 -0.67 -12.27
C VAL A 74 12.08 -1.73 -12.31
N ILE A 75 12.46 -2.94 -12.69
CA ILE A 75 11.61 -4.13 -12.61
C ILE A 75 11.95 -4.93 -11.35
N GLY A 76 10.94 -5.48 -10.71
CA GLY A 76 11.14 -6.30 -9.51
C GLY A 76 9.87 -6.99 -9.04
N ASP A 77 10.02 -7.74 -7.96
CA ASP A 77 8.91 -8.40 -7.28
C ASP A 77 8.48 -7.52 -6.12
N PHE A 78 7.20 -7.11 -6.11
CA PHE A 78 6.64 -6.23 -5.10
C PHE A 78 5.58 -6.98 -4.31
N GLN A 79 5.73 -7.00 -2.98
CA GLN A 79 4.70 -7.45 -2.08
C GLN A 79 3.71 -6.30 -1.85
N VAL A 80 2.46 -6.50 -2.26
CA VAL A 80 1.46 -5.44 -2.34
C VAL A 80 0.16 -5.89 -1.68
N PHE A 81 -0.40 -5.05 -0.82
CA PHE A 81 -1.79 -5.18 -0.37
C PHE A 81 -2.70 -4.51 -1.40
N ARG A 82 -3.51 -5.30 -2.10
CA ARG A 82 -4.30 -4.86 -3.26
C ARG A 82 -5.78 -5.21 -3.09
N PRO A 83 -6.53 -4.43 -2.27
CA PRO A 83 -7.96 -4.61 -2.15
C PRO A 83 -8.68 -4.11 -3.41
N GLU A 84 -9.66 -4.88 -3.87
CA GLU A 84 -10.57 -4.48 -4.94
C GLU A 84 -11.99 -4.32 -4.41
N THR A 85 -12.84 -3.55 -5.10
CA THR A 85 -14.25 -3.43 -4.73
C THR A 85 -14.91 -4.82 -4.68
N GLY A 86 -15.52 -5.14 -3.54
CA GLY A 86 -16.14 -6.45 -3.29
C GLY A 86 -15.19 -7.48 -2.64
N SER A 87 -13.92 -7.13 -2.41
CA SER A 87 -13.02 -7.97 -1.61
C SER A 87 -13.48 -8.03 -0.16
N ILE A 88 -13.26 -9.18 0.48
CA ILE A 88 -13.47 -9.37 1.91
C ILE A 88 -12.11 -9.29 2.61
N VAL A 89 -12.00 -8.47 3.64
CA VAL A 89 -10.80 -8.32 4.47
C VAL A 89 -11.08 -8.69 5.92
N ARG A 90 -10.04 -9.19 6.59
CA ARG A 90 -10.03 -9.35 8.04
C ARG A 90 -9.53 -8.06 8.69
N ALA A 91 -10.29 -7.55 9.65
CA ALA A 91 -9.94 -6.33 10.36
C ALA A 91 -10.29 -6.41 11.86
N HIS A 92 -9.58 -5.63 12.69
CA HIS A 92 -9.89 -5.50 14.12
C HIS A 92 -10.50 -4.14 14.42
N ILE A 93 -11.61 -4.11 15.15
CA ILE A 93 -12.27 -2.87 15.57
C ILE A 93 -11.34 -2.10 16.52
N ASN A 94 -10.91 -0.89 16.11
CA ASN A 94 -10.06 0.00 16.92
C ASN A 94 -10.78 1.28 17.35
N ARG A 95 -11.97 1.55 16.80
CA ARG A 95 -12.77 2.74 17.12
C ARG A 95 -14.24 2.46 16.86
N MET A 96 -15.11 2.98 17.72
CA MET A 96 -16.55 2.99 17.48
C MET A 96 -17.11 4.39 17.67
N SER A 97 -18.03 4.77 16.78
CA SER A 97 -18.75 6.04 16.83
C SER A 97 -20.20 5.81 16.41
N LYS A 98 -21.03 6.87 16.49
CA LYS A 98 -22.42 6.80 16.03
C LYS A 98 -22.56 6.63 14.51
N SER A 99 -21.58 7.08 13.72
CA SER A 99 -21.66 7.10 12.25
C SER A 99 -20.79 6.05 11.56
N HIS A 100 -19.78 5.51 12.26
CA HIS A 100 -18.86 4.53 11.69
C HIS A 100 -18.17 3.69 12.76
N VAL A 101 -17.74 2.50 12.33
CA VAL A 101 -16.80 1.63 13.03
C VAL A 101 -15.44 1.77 12.34
N GLY A 102 -14.41 2.15 13.10
CA GLY A 102 -13.04 2.15 12.62
C GLY A 102 -12.38 0.80 12.91
N CYS A 103 -11.70 0.28 11.91
CA CYS A 103 -11.01 -1.00 11.97
C CYS A 103 -9.57 -0.86 11.44
N LEU A 104 -8.72 -1.82 11.82
CA LEU A 104 -7.38 -2.00 11.25
C LEU A 104 -7.30 -3.31 10.50
N VAL A 105 -6.98 -3.23 9.21
CA VAL A 105 -6.55 -4.39 8.42
C VAL A 105 -5.05 -4.58 8.64
N HIS A 106 -4.62 -5.83 8.85
CA HIS A 106 -3.24 -6.20 9.19
C HIS A 106 -2.65 -5.50 10.41
N ASN A 107 -3.46 -4.86 11.25
CA ASN A 107 -3.07 -4.02 12.39
C ASN A 107 -2.42 -2.66 12.04
N TRP A 108 -2.42 -2.22 10.79
CA TRP A 108 -1.80 -0.93 10.41
C TRP A 108 -2.49 -0.18 9.27
N ILE A 109 -3.40 -0.81 8.52
CA ILE A 109 -4.16 -0.15 7.45
C ILE A 109 -5.53 0.25 7.99
N ASN A 110 -5.87 1.54 7.90
CA ASN A 110 -7.15 2.04 8.39
C ASN A 110 -8.31 1.66 7.45
N LEU A 111 -9.38 1.15 8.04
CA LEU A 111 -10.66 0.86 7.39
C LEU A 111 -11.78 1.53 8.17
N ALA A 112 -12.80 2.04 7.48
CA ALA A 112 -14.00 2.56 8.11
C ALA A 112 -15.25 1.90 7.51
N ILE A 113 -16.09 1.35 8.38
CA ILE A 113 -17.40 0.82 8.03
C ILE A 113 -18.42 1.88 8.44
N PHE A 114 -19.05 2.52 7.46
CA PHE A 114 -20.09 3.53 7.73
C PHE A 114 -21.39 2.86 8.14
N LEU A 115 -21.97 3.33 9.23
CA LEU A 115 -23.26 2.88 9.73
C LEU A 115 -24.37 3.67 9.06
N SER A 116 -25.53 3.03 8.87
CA SER A 116 -26.74 3.75 8.46
C SER A 116 -27.12 4.80 9.53
N PRO A 117 -27.86 5.87 9.17
CA PRO A 117 -28.25 6.91 10.13
C PRO A 117 -29.05 6.40 11.33
N ASN A 118 -29.80 5.31 11.14
CA ASN A 118 -30.54 4.59 12.16
C ASN A 118 -30.09 3.12 12.12
N PRO A 119 -28.93 2.80 12.72
CA PRO A 119 -28.49 1.40 12.80
C PRO A 119 -29.49 0.63 13.67
N SER A 120 -29.72 -0.65 13.35
CA SER A 120 -30.57 -1.47 14.22
C SER A 120 -29.97 -1.49 15.63
N PRO A 121 -30.78 -1.35 16.70
CA PRO A 121 -30.27 -1.38 18.07
C PRO A 121 -29.51 -2.68 18.39
N GLU A 122 -29.86 -3.76 17.67
CA GLU A 122 -29.24 -5.08 17.75
C GLU A 122 -27.78 -5.07 17.28
N LEU A 123 -27.42 -4.32 16.23
CA LEU A 123 -26.04 -4.28 15.71
C LEU A 123 -25.02 -3.86 16.78
N SER A 124 -25.41 -2.92 17.64
CA SER A 124 -24.56 -2.45 18.75
C SER A 124 -24.21 -3.55 19.75
N GLN A 125 -25.01 -4.61 19.85
CA GLN A 125 -24.78 -5.73 20.76
C GLN A 125 -23.69 -6.70 20.24
N TYR A 126 -23.41 -6.66 18.95
CA TYR A 126 -22.47 -7.56 18.28
C TYR A 126 -21.12 -6.92 17.93
N LEU A 127 -20.92 -5.64 18.28
CA LEU A 127 -19.71 -4.88 17.96
C LEU A 127 -18.97 -4.51 19.24
N ASN A 128 -17.76 -5.04 19.38
CA ASN A 128 -16.90 -4.81 20.54
C ASN A 128 -15.53 -4.27 20.13
N MET A 129 -14.92 -3.44 20.98
CA MET A 129 -13.53 -3.03 20.78
C MET A 129 -12.60 -4.25 20.74
N GLY A 130 -11.66 -4.26 19.79
CA GLY A 130 -10.70 -5.36 19.60
C GLY A 130 -11.27 -6.59 18.89
N GLN A 131 -12.57 -6.63 18.62
CA GLN A 131 -13.21 -7.72 17.90
C GLN A 131 -12.69 -7.81 16.47
N GLU A 132 -12.39 -9.04 16.04
CA GLU A 132 -12.11 -9.36 14.65
C GLU A 132 -13.42 -9.41 13.86
N VAL A 133 -13.44 -8.77 12.70
CA VAL A 133 -14.55 -8.77 11.76
C VAL A 133 -14.06 -9.09 10.35
N LEU A 134 -14.92 -9.76 9.58
CA LEU A 134 -14.78 -9.87 8.13
C LEU A 134 -15.72 -8.83 7.51
N CYS A 135 -15.18 -8.02 6.61
CA CYS A 135 -15.89 -6.89 6.00
C CYS A 135 -15.48 -6.69 4.55
#